data_AF-A0A1W1W1M7-F1
#
_entry.id   AF-A0A1W1W1M7-F1
#
_cell.length_a   1.000
_cell.length_b   1.000
_cell.length_c   1.000
_cell.angle_alpha   90.00
_cell.angle_beta   90.00
_cell.angle_gamma   90.00
#
_symmetry.space_group_name_H-M   'P 1'
#
loop_
_entity.id
_entity.type
_entity.pdbx_description
1 polymer ?
#
loop_
_entity_poly.entity_id
_entity_poly.type
_entity_poly.pdbx_seq_one_letter_code
_entity_poly.pdbx_strand_id
1 'polypeptide(L)'
;MIKSIVLRLREKQPLTSRAAWADVRGRTSHYYLPDVRAFRLNKYGMPSYSQLNASLSYPFRGWAKGLRGQLLYLYKASLGDTYGEARYVVNKVDMHQLNLIVNYDF
;
A
#
# COMPACT_ATOMS: atom_id res chain seq x y z
N MET A 1 7.95 6.69 -20.25
CA MET A 1 6.64 7.37 -20.24
C MET A 1 5.69 6.57 -19.35
N ILE A 2 5.47 7.00 -18.10
CA ILE A 2 4.69 6.26 -17.10
C ILE A 2 3.23 6.70 -17.23
N LYS A 3 2.33 5.80 -17.63
CA LYS A 3 0.89 6.06 -17.61
C LYS A 3 0.32 5.60 -16.27
N SER A 4 0.22 6.55 -15.33
CA SER A 4 -0.45 6.33 -14.05
C SER A 4 -1.96 6.51 -14.24
N ILE A 5 -2.73 5.43 -14.20
CA ILE A 5 -4.18 5.54 -14.00
C ILE A 5 -4.41 5.88 -12.53
N VAL A 6 -4.74 7.15 -12.27
CA VAL A 6 -5.25 7.60 -10.98
C VAL A 6 -6.77 7.61 -11.12
N LEU A 7 -7.43 6.53 -10.71
CA LEU A 7 -8.88 6.53 -10.51
C LEU A 7 -9.17 7.41 -9.28
N ARG A 8 -9.35 8.70 -9.52
CA ARG A 8 -9.80 9.66 -8.51
C ARG A 8 -11.32 9.74 -8.58
N LEU A 9 -12.00 8.85 -7.87
CA LEU A 9 -13.39 9.10 -7.44
C LEU A 9 -13.34 10.28 -6.46
N ARG A 10 -13.47 11.50 -7.01
CA ARG A 10 -13.48 12.74 -6.23
C ARG A 10 -14.88 13.00 -5.74
N GLU A 11 -15.30 12.26 -4.73
CA GLU A 11 -16.37 12.77 -3.88
C GLU A 11 -15.75 13.85 -3.00
N LYS A 12 -16.05 15.12 -3.30
CA LYS A 12 -15.66 16.26 -2.47
C LYS A 12 -16.30 16.10 -1.10
N GLN A 13 -15.60 15.49 -0.15
CA GLN A 13 -15.99 15.58 1.26
C GLN A 13 -15.46 16.91 1.81
N PRO A 14 -16.33 17.81 2.30
CA PRO A 14 -15.93 19.12 2.78
C PRO A 14 -14.99 18.97 3.98
N LEU A 15 -14.00 19.86 4.05
CA LEU A 15 -13.00 19.96 5.13
C LEU A 15 -13.61 20.50 6.42
N THR A 16 -14.77 20.04 6.88
CA THR A 16 -15.27 20.31 8.23
C THR A 16 -16.26 19.21 8.60
N SER A 17 -16.28 18.79 9.88
CA SER A 17 -17.22 17.80 10.45
C SER A 17 -16.81 16.33 10.28
N ARG A 18 -15.77 15.89 11.03
CA ARG A 18 -15.46 14.46 11.24
C ARG A 18 -16.57 13.80 12.05
N ALA A 19 -17.72 13.50 11.45
CA ALA A 19 -18.57 12.50 12.07
C ALA A 19 -17.93 11.11 11.85
N ALA A 20 -18.20 10.23 12.81
CA ALA A 20 -17.37 9.09 13.12
C ALA A 20 -17.66 7.89 12.20
N TRP A 21 -17.55 8.05 10.89
CA TRP A 21 -17.76 6.96 9.93
C TRP A 21 -16.46 6.21 9.66
N ALA A 22 -16.59 4.93 9.30
CA ALA A 22 -15.46 4.14 8.84
C ALA A 22 -14.98 4.68 7.49
N ASP A 23 -13.66 4.79 7.32
CA ASP A 23 -13.00 5.21 6.08
C ASP A 23 -12.25 4.01 5.48
N VAL A 24 -12.47 3.74 4.19
CA VAL A 24 -11.75 2.70 3.45
C VAL A 24 -11.09 3.34 2.25
N ARG A 25 -9.78 3.10 2.09
CA ARG A 25 -9.00 3.57 0.95
C ARG A 25 -8.21 2.43 0.34
N GLY A 26 -8.14 2.40 -0.98
CA GLY A 26 -7.35 1.46 -1.76
C GLY A 26 -6.56 2.20 -2.82
N ARG A 27 -5.31 1.77 -3.06
CA ARG A 27 -4.45 2.30 -4.12
C ARG A 27 -3.61 1.18 -4.70
N THR A 28 -3.66 1.03 -6.02
CA THR A 28 -2.73 0.18 -6.78
C THR A 28 -1.69 1.05 -7.49
N SER A 29 -0.47 0.54 -7.65
CA SER A 29 0.65 1.23 -8.31
C SER A 29 1.54 0.20 -9.00
N HIS A 30 2.04 0.54 -10.19
CA HIS A 30 2.88 -0.35 -10.99
C HIS A 30 4.24 0.29 -11.23
N TYR A 31 5.31 -0.48 -11.02
CA TYR A 31 6.69 -0.03 -11.17
C TYR A 31 7.42 -0.94 -12.15
N TYR A 32 7.81 -0.36 -13.28
CA TYR A 32 8.58 -1.04 -14.33
C TYR A 32 10.05 -0.69 -14.18
N LEU A 33 10.87 -1.69 -13.87
CA LEU A 33 12.32 -1.58 -13.71
C LEU A 33 13.03 -2.40 -14.80
N PRO A 34 14.27 -2.01 -15.17
CA PRO A 34 15.13 -2.85 -16.01
C PRO A 34 15.37 -4.22 -15.38
N ASP A 35 15.64 -5.22 -16.23
CA ASP A 35 15.86 -6.60 -15.81
C ASP A 35 16.88 -6.73 -14.66
N VAL A 36 16.66 -7.69 -13.75
CA VAL A 36 17.51 -7.90 -12.58
C VAL A 36 18.94 -8.35 -12.93
N ARG A 37 19.16 -8.92 -14.12
CA ARG A 37 20.48 -9.30 -14.67
C ARG A 37 21.19 -8.14 -15.36
N ALA A 38 20.48 -7.06 -15.68
CA ALA A 38 21.09 -5.85 -16.22
C ALA A 38 21.77 -5.04 -15.09
N PHE A 39 22.81 -5.59 -14.46
CA PHE A 39 23.48 -5.01 -13.29
C PHE A 39 23.93 -3.55 -13.47
N ARG A 40 24.28 -3.16 -14.71
CA ARG A 40 24.64 -1.78 -15.06
C ARG A 40 23.47 -0.80 -14.92
N LEU A 41 22.23 -1.27 -15.13
CA LEU A 41 21.00 -0.46 -15.08
C LEU A 41 20.19 -0.71 -13.80
N ASN A 42 20.37 -1.87 -13.15
CA ASN A 42 19.63 -2.28 -11.96
C ASN A 42 20.61 -2.68 -10.83
N LYS A 43 21.22 -1.67 -10.19
CA LYS A 43 22.18 -1.85 -9.10
C LYS A 43 21.64 -2.65 -7.91
N TYR A 44 20.32 -2.59 -7.67
CA TYR A 44 19.67 -3.23 -6.54
C TYR A 44 19.04 -4.60 -6.88
N GLY A 45 19.13 -5.03 -8.14
CA GLY A 45 18.50 -6.26 -8.64
C GLY A 45 17.03 -6.34 -8.21
N MET A 46 16.30 -5.24 -8.34
CA MET A 46 14.88 -5.19 -7.98
C MET A 46 14.05 -5.54 -9.21
N PRO A 47 13.24 -6.61 -9.17
CA PRO A 47 12.35 -6.93 -10.27
C PRO A 47 11.24 -5.87 -10.38
N SER A 48 10.63 -5.77 -11.56
CA SER A 48 9.39 -4.99 -11.73
C SER A 48 8.31 -5.53 -10.78
N TYR A 49 7.52 -4.64 -10.18
CA TYR A 49 6.53 -5.03 -9.17
C TYR A 49 5.28 -4.16 -9.23
N SER A 50 4.16 -4.72 -8.79
CA SER A 50 2.96 -3.97 -8.48
C SER A 50 2.77 -3.90 -6.97
N GLN A 51 2.21 -2.79 -6.51
CA GLN A 51 1.97 -2.54 -5.10
C GLN A 51 0.52 -2.13 -4.88
N LEU A 52 -0.17 -2.92 -4.07
CA LEU A 52 -1.50 -2.63 -3.56
C LEU A 52 -1.37 -2.14 -2.12
N ASN A 53 -1.98 -1.01 -1.83
CA ASN A 53 -2.13 -0.45 -0.49
C ASN A 53 -3.62 -0.34 -0.18
N ALA A 54 -4.07 -1.00 0.85
CA ALA A 54 -5.41 -0.87 1.40
C ALA A 54 -5.32 -0.33 2.83
N SER A 55 -6.24 0.56 3.20
CA SER A 55 -6.37 1.05 4.56
C SER A 55 -7.82 1.13 4.98
N LEU A 56 -8.11 0.71 6.19
CA LEU A 56 -9.39 0.84 6.86
C LEU A 56 -9.17 1.64 8.14
N SER A 57 -9.94 2.70 8.37
CA SER A 57 -9.89 3.50 9.58
C SER A 57 -11.28 3.48 10.23
N TYR A 58 -11.35 3.11 11.49
CA TYR A 58 -12.59 3.03 12.26
C TYR A 58 -12.49 3.86 13.54
N PRO A 59 -13.25 4.96 13.66
CA PRO A 59 -13.37 5.70 14.91
C PRO A 59 -14.38 5.00 15.82
N PHE A 60 -13.94 4.57 17.01
CA PHE A 60 -14.81 3.92 17.98
C PHE A 60 -15.73 4.95 18.66
N ARG A 61 -16.94 4.52 19.02
CA ARG A 61 -17.99 5.35 19.64
C ARG A 61 -18.44 4.74 20.97
N GLY A 62 -19.20 5.50 21.76
CA GLY A 62 -19.76 5.04 23.04
C GLY A 62 -18.71 5.00 24.14
N TRP A 63 -18.58 3.86 24.83
CA TRP A 63 -17.66 3.66 25.95
C TRP A 63 -16.18 3.78 25.57
N ALA A 64 -15.83 3.56 24.30
CA ALA A 64 -14.47 3.69 23.75
C ALA A 64 -14.27 5.00 22.98
N LYS A 65 -14.99 6.06 23.34
CA LYS A 65 -14.85 7.38 22.72
C LYS A 65 -13.40 7.88 22.89
N GLY A 66 -12.77 8.30 21.80
CA GLY A 66 -11.36 8.69 21.77
C GLY A 66 -10.46 7.63 21.14
N LEU A 67 -10.89 6.37 21.07
CA LEU A 67 -10.17 5.30 20.39
C LEU A 67 -10.38 5.38 18.86
N ARG A 68 -9.29 5.24 18.09
CA ARG A 68 -9.28 5.15 16.63
C ARG A 68 -8.43 3.96 16.21
N GLY A 69 -9.06 2.99 15.55
CA GLY A 69 -8.38 1.86 14.94
C GLY A 69 -8.07 2.16 13.48
N GLN A 70 -6.89 1.78 13.02
CA GLN A 70 -6.51 1.84 11.62
C GLN A 70 -5.79 0.56 11.23
N LEU A 71 -6.32 -0.12 10.23
CA LEU A 71 -5.73 -1.30 9.63
C LEU A 71 -5.12 -0.91 8.29
N LEU A 72 -3.84 -1.23 8.09
CA LEU A 72 -3.12 -1.02 6.84
C LEU A 72 -2.68 -2.37 6.29
N TYR A 73 -3.03 -2.63 5.04
CA TYR A 73 -2.60 -3.82 4.32
C TYR A 73 -1.85 -3.41 3.05
N LEU A 74 -0.64 -3.95 2.92
CA LEU A 74 0.23 -3.75 1.79
C LEU A 74 0.51 -5.11 1.15
N TYR A 75 0.30 -5.18 -0.15
CA TYR A 75 0.68 -6.34 -0.95
C TYR A 75 1.58 -5.89 -2.09
N LYS A 76 2.71 -6.57 -2.26
CA LYS A 76 3.67 -6.28 -3.33
C LYS A 76 3.84 -7.54 -4.17
N ALA A 77 3.29 -7.54 -5.38
CA ALA A 77 3.36 -8.68 -6.30
C ALA A 77 4.49 -8.50 -7.30
N SER A 78 5.16 -9.60 -7.68
CA SER A 78 6.13 -9.60 -8.76
C SER A 78 5.45 -9.40 -10.13
N LEU A 79 6.04 -8.57 -10.98
CA LEU A 79 5.67 -8.37 -12.39
C LEU A 79 6.80 -8.75 -13.36
N GLY A 80 8.04 -8.87 -12.86
CA GLY A 80 9.21 -9.20 -13.67
C GLY A 80 9.76 -10.59 -13.33
N ASP A 81 10.65 -11.08 -14.19
CA ASP A 81 11.31 -12.36 -13.98
C ASP A 81 12.26 -12.31 -12.79
N THR A 82 12.04 -13.24 -11.87
CA THR A 82 12.90 -13.48 -10.71
C THR A 82 13.88 -14.64 -10.97
N TYR A 83 13.83 -15.24 -12.17
CA TYR A 83 14.68 -16.34 -12.63
C TYR A 83 14.74 -17.55 -11.68
N GLY A 84 13.74 -17.72 -10.80
CA GLY A 84 13.71 -18.77 -9.79
C GLY A 84 14.73 -18.57 -8.66
N GLU A 85 15.31 -17.38 -8.52
CA GLU A 85 16.39 -17.11 -7.59
C GLU A 85 15.88 -16.35 -6.36
N ALA A 86 16.02 -16.96 -5.17
CA ALA A 86 15.50 -16.42 -3.92
C ALA A 86 16.01 -14.99 -3.60
N ARG A 87 17.22 -14.63 -4.05
CA ARG A 87 17.82 -13.28 -3.88
C ARG A 87 17.04 -12.15 -4.55
N TYR A 88 16.17 -12.46 -5.50
CA TYR A 88 15.31 -11.48 -6.19
C TYR A 88 13.89 -11.46 -5.65
N VAL A 89 13.52 -12.43 -4.81
CA VAL A 89 12.17 -12.58 -4.22
C VAL A 89 12.17 -12.13 -2.76
N VAL A 90 13.08 -12.69 -1.95
CA VAL A 90 13.12 -12.48 -0.50
C VAL A 90 13.27 -10.99 -0.17
N ASN A 91 12.35 -10.48 0.66
CA ASN A 91 12.24 -9.06 1.04
C ASN A 91 12.11 -8.06 -0.13
N LYS A 92 11.80 -8.54 -1.34
CA LYS A 92 11.69 -7.68 -2.53
C LYS A 92 10.30 -7.72 -3.16
N VAL A 93 9.76 -8.90 -3.44
CA VAL A 93 8.46 -9.10 -4.11
C VAL A 93 7.75 -10.31 -3.51
N ASP A 94 6.46 -10.46 -3.84
CA ASP A 94 5.53 -11.45 -3.29
C ASP A 94 5.44 -11.36 -1.76
N MET A 95 5.28 -10.12 -1.30
CA MET A 95 5.26 -9.79 0.12
C MET A 95 3.90 -9.25 0.55
N HIS A 96 3.50 -9.67 1.74
CA HIS A 96 2.35 -9.16 2.48
C HIS A 96 2.84 -8.44 3.73
N GLN A 97 2.32 -7.25 3.98
CA GLN A 97 2.56 -6.54 5.23
C GLN A 97 1.23 -6.03 5.77
N LEU A 98 0.95 -6.38 7.02
CA LEU A 98 -0.24 -5.98 7.74
C LEU A 98 0.18 -5.18 8.97
N ASN A 99 -0.34 -3.96 9.11
CA ASN A 99 -0.10 -3.13 10.29
C ASN A 99 -1.45 -2.79 10.92
N LEU A 100 -1.57 -3.06 12.22
CA LEU A 100 -2.69 -2.63 13.04
C LEU A 100 -2.22 -1.48 13.93
N ILE A 101 -2.85 -0.32 13.80
CA ILE A 101 -2.55 0.90 14.55
C ILE A 101 -3.77 1.23 15.40
N VAL A 102 -3.57 1.42 16.69
CA VAL A 102 -4.62 1.85 17.62
C VAL A 102 -4.14 3.13 18.29
N ASN A 103 -4.89 4.20 18.10
CA ASN A 103 -4.62 5.49 18.72
C ASN A 103 -5.73 5.81 19.70
N TYR A 104 -5.38 6.37 20.87
CA TYR A 104 -6.34 6.88 21.83
C TYR A 104 -6.06 8.36 22.07
N ASP A 105 -7.02 9.21 21.76
CA ASP A 105 -6.98 10.63 22.09
C ASP A 105 -7.62 10.82 23.48
N PHE A 106 -6.84 11.31 24.45
CA PHE A 106 -7.28 11.61 25.82
C PHE A 106 -8.00 12.95 25.92
#